data_AF-A0A4R0JIJ8-F1
#
_entry.id   AF-A0A4R0JIJ8-F1
#
_cell.length_a   1.000
_cell.length_b   1.000
_cell.length_c   1.000
_cell.angle_alpha   90.00
_cell.angle_beta   90.00
_cell.angle_gamma   90.00
#
_symmetry.space_group_name_H-M   'P 1'
#
loop_
_entity.id
_entity.type
_entity.pdbx_description
1 polymer ?
#
loop_
_entity_poly.entity_id
_entity_poly.type
_entity_poly.pdbx_seq_one_letter_code
_entity_poly.pdbx_strand_id
1 'polypeptide(L)'
;MSTQTESERVRGWLTGRLPADWFEGEPELSIDRDEILVVGRIAAPEQSDDVSAAERSAAEEGRIKQYREDTRERRIEIARELEHATRRKVAWGVRCGETRTVFTSLSAPVMTRLRQPERQVLDTLVDAGVARSRSDALGWCVKLVAQHSESWLADLRDAMTKVEDVRRAGPDTATD
;
A
#
# COMPACT_ATOMS: atom_id res chain seq x y z
N MET A 1 20.35 -0.29 5.78
CA MET A 1 19.89 0.89 5.01
C MET A 1 18.55 1.27 5.59
N SER A 2 18.40 2.50 6.06
CA SER A 2 17.18 3.02 6.67
C SER A 2 15.99 2.93 5.69
N THR A 3 14.80 2.59 6.19
CA THR A 3 13.55 2.48 5.41
C THR A 3 13.21 3.80 4.70
N GLN A 4 13.59 4.92 5.31
CA GLN A 4 13.47 6.25 4.72
C GLN A 4 14.37 6.44 3.48
N THR A 5 15.65 6.09 3.56
CA THR A 5 16.61 6.24 2.46
C THR A 5 16.23 5.36 1.26
N GLU A 6 15.66 4.18 1.52
CA GLU A 6 15.13 3.33 0.46
C GLU A 6 13.90 3.96 -0.21
N SER A 7 12.99 4.53 0.58
CA SER A 7 11.81 5.24 0.06
C SER A 7 12.20 6.44 -0.79
N GLU A 8 13.22 7.21 -0.40
CA GLU A 8 13.76 8.33 -1.17
C GLU A 8 14.37 7.89 -2.50
N ARG A 9 15.12 6.78 -2.51
CA ARG A 9 15.68 6.21 -3.74
C ARG A 9 14.61 5.72 -4.70
N VAL A 10 13.62 4.99 -4.18
CA VAL A 10 12.48 4.53 -4.99
C VAL A 10 11.71 5.72 -5.56
N ARG A 11 11.48 6.76 -4.74
CA ARG A 11 10.84 8.01 -5.19
C ARG A 11 11.64 8.67 -6.31
N GLY A 12 12.93 8.92 -6.10
CA GLY A 12 13.78 9.57 -7.10
C GLY A 12 13.87 8.78 -8.41
N TRP A 13 13.93 7.44 -8.32
CA TRP A 13 13.90 6.58 -9.51
C TRP A 13 12.56 6.69 -10.25
N LEU A 14 11.43 6.65 -9.54
CA LEU A 14 10.10 6.80 -10.12
C LEU A 14 9.91 8.19 -10.75
N THR A 15 10.38 9.26 -10.11
CA THR A 15 10.33 10.63 -10.67
C THR A 15 11.04 10.71 -12.02
N GLY A 16 12.17 10.03 -12.20
CA GLY A 16 12.88 9.99 -13.49
C GLY A 16 12.29 9.02 -14.51
N ARG A 17 11.54 8.00 -14.06
CA ARG A 17 11.12 6.86 -14.91
C ARG A 17 9.65 6.90 -15.33
N LEU A 18 8.78 7.49 -14.52
CA LEU A 18 7.35 7.63 -14.80
C LEU A 18 7.12 8.64 -15.94
N PRO A 19 6.17 8.39 -16.85
CA PRO A 19 5.71 9.41 -17.78
C PRO A 19 5.16 10.63 -17.02
N ALA A 20 5.52 11.83 -17.47
CA ALA A 20 5.21 13.09 -16.77
C ALA A 20 3.70 13.40 -16.71
N ASP A 21 2.92 12.81 -17.62
CA ASP A 21 1.48 12.99 -17.77
C ASP A 21 0.64 11.95 -17.01
N TRP A 22 1.28 11.01 -16.30
CA TRP A 22 0.54 9.95 -15.61
C TRP A 22 -0.19 10.42 -14.37
N PHE A 23 0.44 11.29 -13.57
CA PHE A 23 -0.07 11.67 -12.27
C PHE A 23 -0.04 13.19 -12.05
N GLU A 24 -1.02 13.67 -11.29
CA GLU A 24 -1.04 15.01 -10.73
C GLU A 24 -0.14 15.04 -9.49
N GLY A 25 1.10 15.52 -9.67
CA GLY A 25 2.09 15.61 -8.60
C GLY A 25 2.77 14.29 -8.27
N GLU A 26 3.41 14.23 -7.09
CA GLU A 26 4.17 13.06 -6.67
C GLU A 26 3.25 11.91 -6.21
N PRO A 27 3.53 10.65 -6.60
CA PRO A 27 2.76 9.51 -6.13
C PRO A 27 3.04 9.22 -4.65
N GLU A 28 2.02 8.75 -3.95
CA GLU A 28 2.15 8.16 -2.63
C GLU A 28 2.89 6.82 -2.74
N LEU A 29 3.88 6.60 -1.87
CA LEU A 29 4.65 5.38 -1.81
C LEU A 29 4.45 4.69 -0.45
N SER A 30 4.11 3.41 -0.48
CA SER A 30 4.13 2.54 0.69
C SER A 30 5.04 1.36 0.40
N ILE A 31 5.97 1.09 1.29
CA ILE A 31 7.00 0.07 1.09
C ILE A 31 7.06 -0.80 2.32
N ASP A 32 6.88 -2.10 2.13
CA ASP A 32 7.16 -3.10 3.14
C ASP A 32 8.32 -4.01 2.70
N ARG A 33 8.46 -5.17 3.35
CA ARG A 33 9.53 -6.12 3.07
C ARG A 33 9.42 -6.75 1.68
N ASP A 34 8.19 -6.99 1.23
CA ASP A 34 7.86 -7.85 0.10
C ASP A 34 7.27 -7.06 -1.08
N GLU A 35 6.66 -5.90 -0.82
CA GLU A 35 5.93 -5.09 -1.79
C GLU A 35 6.25 -3.58 -1.69
N ILE A 36 6.26 -2.95 -2.86
CA ILE A 36 6.20 -1.49 -3.07
C ILE A 36 4.83 -1.19 -3.69
N LEU A 37 4.02 -0.39 -3.03
CA LEU A 37 2.76 0.14 -3.56
C LEU A 37 2.95 1.59 -4.00
N VAL A 38 2.69 1.85 -5.28
CA VAL A 38 2.69 3.19 -5.87
C VAL A 38 1.26 3.63 -6.13
N VAL A 39 0.83 4.74 -5.53
CA VAL A 39 -0.51 5.32 -5.76
C VAL A 39 -0.40 6.75 -6.27
N GLY A 40 -0.72 6.96 -7.54
CA GLY A 40 -0.73 8.30 -8.13
C GLY A 40 -2.13 8.92 -8.17
N ARG A 41 -2.18 10.25 -8.14
CA ARG A 41 -3.43 11.00 -8.36
C ARG A 41 -3.64 11.20 -9.86
N ILE A 42 -4.86 10.98 -10.34
CA ILE A 42 -5.24 11.24 -11.74
C ILE A 42 -6.38 12.25 -11.79
N ALA A 43 -6.45 13.01 -12.89
CA ALA A 43 -7.51 13.97 -13.14
C ALA A 43 -8.90 13.32 -13.07
N ALA A 44 -9.76 13.90 -12.25
CA ALA A 44 -11.16 13.52 -12.18
C ALA A 44 -11.90 13.93 -13.46
N PRO A 45 -12.93 13.18 -13.89
CA PRO A 45 -13.81 13.64 -14.95
C PRO A 45 -14.49 14.96 -14.56
N GLU A 46 -14.47 15.92 -15.49
CA GLU A 46 -15.23 17.17 -15.35
C GLU A 46 -16.73 16.86 -15.24
N GLN A 47 -17.36 17.38 -14.20
CA GLN A 47 -18.76 17.19 -13.88
C GLN A 47 -19.31 18.51 -13.32
N SER A 48 -20.62 18.74 -13.40
CA SER A 48 -21.22 19.90 -12.74
C SER A 48 -21.22 19.73 -11.23
N ASP A 49 -21.18 20.82 -10.47
CA ASP A 49 -21.19 20.73 -8.99
C ASP A 49 -22.48 20.10 -8.44
N ASP A 50 -23.54 20.08 -9.25
CA ASP A 50 -24.88 19.62 -8.89
C ASP A 50 -25.05 18.09 -9.00
N VAL A 51 -24.08 17.35 -9.54
CA VAL A 51 -24.21 15.89 -9.69
C VAL A 51 -24.20 15.18 -8.35
N SER A 52 -25.02 14.13 -8.27
CA SER A 52 -25.13 13.31 -7.07
C SER A 52 -23.78 12.66 -6.71
N ALA A 53 -23.58 12.35 -5.43
CA ALA A 53 -22.37 11.64 -4.98
C ALA A 53 -22.21 10.26 -5.66
N ALA A 54 -23.33 9.59 -5.95
CA ALA A 54 -23.32 8.30 -6.65
C ALA A 54 -22.84 8.44 -8.09
N GLU A 55 -23.26 9.49 -8.79
CA GLU A 55 -22.83 9.78 -10.15
C GLU A 55 -21.35 10.16 -10.22
N ARG A 56 -20.87 11.00 -9.27
CA ARG A 56 -19.43 11.33 -9.14
C ARG A 56 -18.58 10.09 -8.92
N SER A 57 -18.96 9.25 -7.96
CA SER A 57 -18.22 8.03 -7.66
C SER A 57 -18.19 7.07 -8.87
N ALA A 58 -19.31 6.91 -9.58
CA ALA A 58 -19.35 6.08 -10.78
C ALA A 58 -18.46 6.63 -11.91
N ALA A 59 -18.40 7.96 -12.09
CA ALA A 59 -17.53 8.60 -13.06
C ALA A 59 -16.04 8.40 -12.70
N GLU A 60 -15.69 8.57 -11.43
CA GLU A 60 -14.35 8.32 -10.90
C GLU A 60 -13.93 6.85 -11.10
N GLU A 61 -14.80 5.89 -10.76
CA GLU A 61 -14.55 4.45 -11.00
C GLU A 61 -14.34 4.14 -12.49
N GLY A 62 -15.15 4.75 -13.36
CA GLY A 62 -15.00 4.64 -14.82
C GLY A 62 -13.63 5.14 -15.29
N ARG A 63 -13.21 6.32 -14.82
CA ARG A 63 -11.90 6.91 -15.14
C ARG A 63 -10.74 6.05 -14.63
N ILE A 64 -10.85 5.52 -13.41
CA ILE A 64 -9.86 4.61 -12.83
C ILE A 64 -9.74 3.32 -13.66
N LYS A 65 -10.86 2.74 -14.06
CA LYS A 65 -10.90 1.53 -14.88
C LYS A 65 -10.26 1.76 -16.24
N GLN A 66 -10.60 2.87 -16.91
CA GLN A 66 -9.97 3.24 -18.17
C GLN A 66 -8.45 3.40 -18.01
N TYR A 67 -8.01 4.20 -17.03
CA TYR A 67 -6.58 4.41 -16.76
C TYR A 67 -5.85 3.09 -16.51
N ARG A 68 -6.45 2.18 -15.73
CA ARG A 68 -5.89 0.86 -15.45
C ARG A 68 -5.58 0.10 -16.74
N GLU A 69 -6.51 0.05 -17.68
CA GLU A 69 -6.31 -0.71 -18.91
C GLU A 69 -5.34 0.02 -19.85
N ASP A 70 -5.51 1.33 -20.05
CA ASP A 70 -4.70 2.13 -20.97
C ASP A 70 -3.21 2.13 -20.60
N THR A 71 -2.88 2.07 -19.30
CA THR A 71 -1.50 2.12 -18.81
C THR A 71 -0.89 0.75 -18.50
N ARG A 72 -1.63 -0.34 -18.71
CA ARG A 72 -1.29 -1.68 -18.20
C ARG A 72 0.12 -2.15 -18.59
N GLU A 73 0.44 -2.15 -19.88
CA GLU A 73 1.71 -2.68 -20.37
C GLU A 73 2.90 -1.88 -19.83
N ARG A 74 2.79 -0.55 -19.89
CA ARG A 74 3.84 0.35 -19.40
C ARG A 74 4.04 0.26 -17.90
N ARG A 75 2.95 0.09 -17.12
CA ARG A 75 3.05 -0.17 -15.66
C ARG A 75 3.74 -1.49 -15.36
N ILE A 76 3.50 -2.53 -16.15
CA ILE A 76 4.18 -3.83 -16.00
C ILE A 76 5.67 -3.71 -16.31
N GLU A 77 6.05 -2.96 -17.34
CA GLU A 77 7.45 -2.71 -17.69
C GLU A 77 8.20 -1.98 -16.56
N ILE A 78 7.64 -0.85 -16.10
CA ILE A 78 8.22 -0.05 -15.00
C ILE A 78 8.30 -0.87 -13.72
N ALA A 79 7.25 -1.65 -13.42
CA ALA A 79 7.25 -2.57 -12.29
C ALA A 79 8.44 -3.52 -12.40
N ARG A 80 8.60 -4.25 -13.51
CA ARG A 80 9.68 -5.24 -13.67
C ARG A 80 11.08 -4.65 -13.47
N GLU A 81 11.33 -3.44 -13.95
CA GLU A 81 12.61 -2.76 -13.74
C GLU A 81 12.85 -2.48 -12.25
N LEU A 82 11.84 -1.92 -11.57
CA LEU A 82 11.93 -1.62 -10.15
C LEU A 82 11.98 -2.89 -9.29
N GLU A 83 11.22 -3.93 -9.64
CA GLU A 83 11.25 -5.25 -9.00
C GLU A 83 12.66 -5.88 -9.13
N HIS A 84 13.32 -5.72 -10.27
CA HIS A 84 14.68 -6.22 -10.47
C HIS A 84 15.68 -5.50 -9.55
N ALA A 85 15.57 -4.18 -9.45
CA ALA A 85 16.45 -3.35 -8.63
C ALA A 85 16.24 -3.56 -7.13
N THR A 86 14.99 -3.76 -6.70
CA THR A 86 14.60 -3.77 -5.27
C THR A 86 14.36 -5.17 -4.71
N ARG A 87 14.15 -6.17 -5.58
CA ARG A 87 13.75 -7.54 -5.22
C ARG A 87 12.39 -7.63 -4.50
N ARG A 88 11.56 -6.60 -4.61
CA ARG A 88 10.18 -6.56 -4.10
C ARG A 88 9.20 -6.57 -5.24
N LYS A 89 7.95 -6.97 -4.98
CA LYS A 89 6.86 -6.81 -5.94
C LYS A 89 6.40 -5.37 -6.02
N VAL A 90 5.91 -4.96 -7.18
CA VAL A 90 5.39 -3.61 -7.37
C VAL A 90 3.90 -3.69 -7.67
N ALA A 91 3.11 -3.09 -6.77
CA ALA A 91 1.69 -2.87 -6.95
C ALA A 91 1.41 -1.42 -7.35
N TRP A 92 0.31 -1.26 -8.06
CA TRP A 92 -0.14 0.02 -8.57
C TRP A 92 -1.54 0.32 -8.05
N GLY A 93 -1.78 1.57 -7.71
CA GLY A 93 -3.11 2.12 -7.51
C GLY A 93 -3.20 3.54 -8.04
N VAL A 94 -4.41 4.06 -8.07
CA VAL A 94 -4.66 5.47 -8.38
C VAL A 94 -5.74 6.04 -7.47
N ARG A 95 -5.72 7.36 -7.30
CA ARG A 95 -6.81 8.14 -6.74
C ARG A 95 -7.37 9.09 -7.81
N CYS A 96 -8.68 9.07 -8.00
CA CYS A 96 -9.42 9.95 -8.90
C CYS A 96 -10.49 10.63 -8.06
N GLY A 97 -10.38 11.95 -7.86
CA GLY A 97 -11.23 12.66 -6.89
C GLY A 97 -11.09 12.07 -5.48
N GLU A 98 -12.20 11.58 -4.94
CA GLU A 98 -12.25 10.91 -3.62
C GLU A 98 -12.03 9.40 -3.70
N THR A 99 -12.27 8.79 -4.86
CA THR A 99 -12.14 7.34 -5.05
C THR A 99 -10.67 6.94 -5.18
N ARG A 100 -10.22 6.04 -4.30
CA ARG A 100 -8.91 5.39 -4.36
C ARG A 100 -9.07 3.92 -4.69
N THR A 101 -8.31 3.40 -5.65
CA THR A 101 -8.31 1.98 -6.02
C THR A 101 -6.89 1.46 -6.17
N VAL A 102 -6.56 0.40 -5.45
CA VAL A 102 -5.36 -0.42 -5.70
C VAL A 102 -5.75 -1.52 -6.68
N PHE A 103 -4.95 -1.72 -7.72
CA PHE A 103 -5.29 -2.66 -8.79
C PHE A 103 -5.06 -4.11 -8.39
N THR A 104 -3.79 -4.54 -8.37
CA THR A 104 -3.42 -5.90 -7.99
C THR A 104 -2.22 -5.78 -7.09
N SER A 105 -2.44 -6.06 -5.80
CA SER A 105 -1.38 -6.16 -4.79
C SER A 105 -1.03 -7.63 -4.52
N LEU A 106 0.15 -7.82 -3.96
CA LEU A 106 0.69 -9.09 -3.55
C LEU A 106 -0.14 -9.66 -2.40
N SER A 107 -0.65 -10.87 -2.59
CA SER A 107 -1.13 -11.71 -1.50
C SER A 107 -0.05 -12.73 -1.17
N ALA A 108 0.75 -12.43 -0.14
CA ALA A 108 1.82 -13.32 0.33
C ALA A 108 1.34 -14.16 1.52
N PRO A 109 1.58 -15.49 1.53
CA PRO A 109 1.26 -16.31 2.68
C PRO A 109 2.23 -16.03 3.83
N VAL A 110 1.72 -16.01 5.05
CA VAL A 110 2.54 -15.90 6.27
C VAL A 110 2.38 -17.19 7.08
N MET A 111 3.51 -17.82 7.44
CA MET A 111 3.51 -19.03 8.25
C MET A 111 3.64 -18.68 9.74
N THR A 112 2.64 -19.05 10.54
CA THR A 112 2.66 -18.86 12.00
C THR A 112 2.59 -20.19 12.72
N ARG A 113 3.44 -20.40 13.73
CA ARG A 113 3.36 -21.57 14.61
C ARG A 113 2.38 -21.27 15.74
N LEU A 114 1.26 -21.98 15.77
CA LEU A 114 0.22 -21.80 16.77
C LEU A 114 0.13 -23.01 17.72
N ARG A 115 0.09 -22.71 19.03
CA ARG A 115 -0.20 -23.69 20.08
C ARG A 115 -1.70 -24.03 20.07
N GLN A 116 -2.05 -25.09 20.80
CA GLN A 116 -3.43 -25.59 20.83
C GLN A 116 -4.47 -24.52 21.23
N PRO A 117 -4.26 -23.68 22.27
CA PRO A 117 -5.26 -22.68 22.65
C PRO A 117 -5.52 -21.65 21.53
N GLU A 118 -4.48 -21.22 20.83
CA GLU A 118 -4.61 -20.30 19.70
C GLU A 118 -5.34 -20.96 18.52
N ARG A 119 -5.06 -22.24 18.25
CA ARG A 119 -5.78 -23.01 17.22
C ARG A 119 -7.27 -23.17 17.56
N GLN A 120 -7.63 -23.31 18.84
CA GLN A 120 -9.04 -23.38 19.26
C GLN A 120 -9.81 -22.09 18.96
N VAL A 121 -9.17 -20.91 19.08
CA VAL A 121 -9.79 -19.64 18.67
C VAL A 121 -10.13 -19.66 17.18
N LEU A 122 -9.20 -20.14 16.35
CA LEU A 122 -9.44 -20.25 14.90
C LEU A 122 -10.53 -21.27 14.56
N ASP A 123 -10.56 -22.40 15.28
CA ASP A 123 -11.61 -23.42 15.11
C ASP A 123 -12.99 -22.85 15.42
N THR A 124 -13.14 -22.09 16.51
CA THR A 124 -14.40 -21.40 16.85
C THR A 124 -14.87 -20.46 15.73
N LEU A 125 -13.95 -19.72 15.09
CA LEU A 125 -14.31 -18.82 13.97
C LEU A 125 -14.76 -19.58 12.73
N VAL A 126 -14.16 -20.75 12.46
CA VAL A 126 -14.57 -21.62 11.35
C VAL A 126 -15.93 -22.26 11.65
N ASP A 127 -16.09 -22.83 12.85
CA ASP A 127 -17.32 -23.50 13.27
C ASP A 127 -18.52 -22.55 13.33
N ALA A 128 -18.30 -21.27 13.69
CA ALA A 128 -19.31 -20.22 13.67
C ALA A 128 -19.64 -19.69 12.26
N GLY A 129 -18.97 -20.19 11.21
CA GLY A 129 -19.17 -19.73 9.82
C GLY A 129 -18.60 -18.36 9.51
N VAL A 130 -17.80 -17.76 10.41
CA VAL A 130 -17.15 -16.46 10.20
C VAL A 130 -16.03 -16.58 9.14
N ALA A 131 -15.39 -17.75 9.05
CA ALA A 131 -14.30 -18.02 8.13
C ALA A 131 -14.43 -19.40 7.48
N ARG A 132 -13.96 -19.53 6.23
CA ARG A 132 -14.05 -20.79 5.46
C ARG A 132 -12.92 -21.78 5.76
N SER A 133 -11.86 -21.31 6.42
CA SER A 133 -10.69 -22.11 6.80
C SER A 133 -9.93 -21.42 7.93
N ARG A 134 -9.01 -22.14 8.60
CA ARG A 134 -8.13 -21.54 9.62
C ARG A 134 -7.26 -20.39 9.09
N SER A 135 -6.82 -20.46 7.84
CA SER A 135 -6.06 -19.37 7.21
C SER A 135 -6.93 -18.14 6.95
N ASP A 136 -8.18 -18.36 6.50
CA ASP A 136 -9.18 -17.30 6.34
C ASP A 136 -9.53 -16.67 7.71
N ALA A 137 -9.62 -17.48 8.76
CA ALA A 137 -9.85 -17.04 10.14
C ALA A 137 -8.71 -16.17 10.68
N LEU A 138 -7.45 -16.53 10.41
CA LEU A 138 -6.30 -15.67 10.73
C LEU A 138 -6.37 -14.33 10.00
N GLY A 139 -6.72 -14.34 8.71
CA GLY A 139 -6.95 -13.12 7.95
C GLY A 139 -8.05 -12.25 8.55
N TRP A 140 -9.12 -12.88 9.04
CA TRP A 140 -10.20 -12.18 9.76
C TRP A 140 -9.71 -11.54 11.06
N CYS A 141 -8.94 -12.26 11.89
CA CYS A 141 -8.36 -11.71 13.11
C CYS A 141 -7.49 -10.48 12.84
N VAL A 142 -6.66 -10.50 11.79
CA VAL A 142 -5.83 -9.35 11.39
C VAL A 142 -6.68 -8.14 11.02
N LYS A 143 -7.77 -8.35 10.26
CA LYS A 143 -8.70 -7.27 9.90
C LYS A 143 -9.40 -6.68 11.12
N LEU A 144 -9.81 -7.52 12.07
CA LEU A 144 -10.45 -7.08 13.30
C LEU A 144 -9.51 -6.19 14.13
N VAL A 145 -8.25 -6.61 14.30
CA VAL A 145 -7.25 -5.81 15.01
C VAL A 145 -6.99 -4.49 14.29
N ALA A 146 -6.87 -4.50 12.96
CA ALA A 146 -6.67 -3.28 12.19
C ALA A 146 -7.81 -2.26 12.39
N GLN A 147 -9.06 -2.71 12.50
CA GLN A 147 -10.23 -1.84 12.74
C GLN A 147 -10.24 -1.22 14.14
N HIS A 148 -9.81 -1.96 15.16
CA HIS A 148 -9.93 -1.53 16.56
C HIS A 148 -8.64 -0.93 17.14
N SER A 149 -7.52 -1.01 16.42
CA SER A 149 -6.21 -0.57 16.92
C SER A 149 -5.52 0.44 16.01
N GLU A 150 -6.27 1.12 15.13
CA GLU A 150 -5.71 2.07 14.16
C GLU A 150 -4.91 3.19 14.85
N SER A 151 -5.42 3.77 15.93
CA SER A 151 -4.72 4.81 16.70
C SER A 151 -3.41 4.30 17.30
N TRP A 152 -3.45 3.14 17.95
CA TRP A 152 -2.24 2.56 18.56
C TRP A 152 -1.20 2.14 17.51
N LEU A 153 -1.63 1.61 16.36
CA LEU A 153 -0.72 1.27 15.26
C LEU A 153 -0.11 2.53 14.63
N ALA A 154 -0.86 3.63 14.55
CA ALA A 154 -0.33 4.92 14.12
C ALA A 154 0.74 5.42 15.10
N ASP A 155 0.45 5.43 16.40
CA ASP A 155 1.40 5.84 17.44
C ASP A 155 2.69 5.02 17.40
N LEU A 156 2.59 3.70 17.17
CA LEU A 156 3.75 2.82 17.06
C LEU A 156 4.61 3.15 15.83
N ARG A 157 3.98 3.44 14.68
CA ARG A 157 4.71 3.86 13.46
C ARG A 157 5.39 5.22 13.69
N ASP A 158 4.71 6.16 14.31
CA ASP A 158 5.28 7.47 14.64
C ASP A 158 6.48 7.36 15.59
N ALA A 159 6.38 6.49 16.59
CA ALA A 159 7.49 6.19 17.49
C ALA A 159 8.69 5.58 16.74
N MET A 160 8.45 4.67 15.79
CA MET A 160 9.50 4.08 14.96
C MET A 160 10.19 5.12 14.06
N THR A 161 9.43 6.05 13.48
CA THR A 161 9.98 7.19 12.71
C THR A 161 10.90 8.04 13.58
N LYS A 162 10.49 8.36 14.81
CA LYS A 162 11.31 9.13 15.76
C LYS A 162 12.61 8.39 16.13
N VAL A 163 12.55 7.07 16.30
CA VAL A 163 13.77 6.25 16.53
C VAL A 163 14.70 6.31 15.32
N GLU A 164 14.16 6.29 14.10
CA GLU A 164 14.94 6.43 12.86
C GLU A 164 15.59 7.83 12.77
N ASP A 165 14.87 8.89 13.12
CA ASP A 165 15.41 10.26 13.19
C ASP A 165 16.56 10.38 14.20
N VAL A 166 16.42 9.79 15.39
CA VAL A 166 17.49 9.79 16.41
C VAL A 166 18.72 9.02 15.93
N ARG A 167 18.55 7.89 15.22
CA ARG A 167 19.67 7.16 14.60
C ARG A 167 20.39 8.00 13.54
N ARG A 168 19.64 8.83 12.80
CA ARG A 168 20.18 9.74 11.78
C ARG A 168 20.93 10.92 12.40
N ALA A 169 20.40 11.46 13.49
CA ALA A 169 21.02 12.52 14.29
C ALA A 169 22.13 12.02 15.23
N GLY A 170 22.48 10.73 15.15
CA GLY A 170 23.61 10.18 15.88
C GLY A 170 24.88 10.97 15.57
N PRO A 171 25.81 11.08 16.53
CA PRO A 171 26.97 11.95 16.40
C PRO A 171 27.76 11.57 15.15
N ASP A 172 27.91 12.51 14.20
CA ASP A 172 28.98 12.43 13.22
C ASP A 172 30.28 12.17 13.98
N THR A 173 31.07 11.25 13.46
CA THR A 173 32.40 10.93 13.97
C THR A 173 33.18 12.22 14.21
N ALA A 174 33.21 12.66 15.47
CA ALA A 174 34.18 13.60 15.97
C ALA A 174 35.52 12.84 15.96
N THR A 175 36.11 12.75 14.77
CA THR A 175 37.55 12.55 14.60
C THR A 175 38.10 13.90 14.21
N ASP A 176 38.37 14.72 15.22
CA ASP A 176 39.71 15.22 15.52
C ASP A 176 39.73 15.77 16.96
#